data_AF-A0A444J9Y8-F1
#
_entry.id   AF-A0A444J9Y8-F1
#
_cell.length_a   1.000
_cell.length_b   1.000
_cell.length_c   1.000
_cell.angle_alpha   90.00
_cell.angle_beta   90.00
_cell.angle_gamma   90.00
#
_symmetry.space_group_name_H-M   'P 1'
#
loop_
_entity.id
_entity.type
_entity.pdbx_description
1 polymer ?
#
loop_
_entity_poly.entity_id
_entity_poly.type
_entity_poly.pdbx_seq_one_letter_code
_entity_poly.pdbx_strand_id
1 'polypeptide(L)'
;MKAMEENFPIPVLPTRELQRLIQKNKILLPKGHSLQIDEVHYLGDEGGICCGLALPEGSEEALITSVTHLRIHPGHCLAKEIAKYQKRRVKKLRKLHS
;
A
#
# COMPACT_ATOMS: atom_id res chain seq x y z
N MET A 1 1.07 13.39 3.68
CA MET A 1 1.54 12.31 4.56
C MET A 1 0.80 12.32 5.88
N LYS A 2 0.83 13.44 6.62
CA LYS A 2 0.08 13.66 7.88
C LYS A 2 -1.32 13.03 7.95
N ALA A 3 -2.18 13.26 6.95
CA ALA A 3 -3.51 12.66 6.93
C ALA A 3 -3.49 11.11 6.98
N MET A 4 -2.58 10.44 6.28
CA MET A 4 -2.46 8.99 6.34
C MET A 4 -1.99 8.52 7.72
N GLU A 5 -0.97 9.17 8.28
CA GLU A 5 -0.42 8.85 9.60
C GLU A 5 -1.47 9.02 10.71
N GLU A 6 -2.29 10.08 10.64
CA GLU A 6 -3.39 10.33 11.58
C GLU A 6 -4.55 9.34 11.47
N ASN A 7 -4.61 8.55 10.39
CA ASN A 7 -5.67 7.57 10.15
C ASN A 7 -5.13 6.13 10.13
N PHE A 8 -3.96 5.90 10.70
CA PHE A 8 -3.50 4.53 10.93
C PHE A 8 -4.36 3.82 11.99
N PRO A 9 -4.56 2.50 11.84
CA PRO A 9 -4.16 1.66 10.70
C PRO A 9 -5.12 1.82 9.50
N ILE A 10 -4.59 1.89 8.26
CA ILE A 10 -5.42 2.02 7.06
C ILE A 10 -5.65 0.64 6.43
N PRO A 11 -6.88 0.10 6.41
CA PRO A 11 -7.13 -1.24 5.89
C PRO A 11 -6.97 -1.31 4.36
N VAL A 12 -6.36 -2.38 3.87
CA VAL A 12 -6.16 -2.64 2.44
C VAL A 12 -6.77 -3.96 2.00
N LEU A 13 -7.24 -3.98 0.75
CA LEU A 13 -7.74 -5.17 0.08
C LEU A 13 -6.62 -5.80 -0.77
N PRO A 14 -6.55 -7.14 -0.81
CA PRO A 14 -5.53 -7.82 -1.59
C PRO A 14 -5.76 -7.62 -3.10
N THR A 15 -4.83 -6.90 -3.74
CA THR A 15 -4.74 -6.79 -5.21
C THR A 15 -3.92 -7.96 -5.77
N ARG A 16 -3.96 -8.18 -7.09
CA ARG A 16 -3.12 -9.22 -7.72
C ARG A 16 -1.63 -8.90 -7.53
N GLU A 17 -1.27 -7.62 -7.61
CA GLU A 17 0.09 -7.13 -7.40
C GLU A 17 0.55 -7.38 -5.96
N LEU A 18 -0.30 -7.07 -4.97
CA LEU A 18 0.00 -7.31 -3.57
C LEU A 18 0.12 -8.81 -3.27
N GLN A 19 -0.78 -9.65 -3.82
CA GLN A 19 -0.70 -11.11 -3.67
C GLN A 19 0.60 -11.67 -4.25
N ARG A 20 1.03 -11.21 -5.43
CA ARG A 20 2.31 -11.61 -6.03
C ARG A 20 3.49 -11.20 -5.15
N LEU A 21 3.43 -10.03 -4.53
CA LEU A 21 4.49 -9.55 -3.64
C LEU A 21 4.58 -10.41 -2.37
N ILE A 22 3.44 -10.70 -1.74
CA ILE A 22 3.34 -11.61 -0.59
C ILE A 22 3.93 -12.99 -0.92
N GLN A 23 3.56 -13.55 -2.08
CA GLN A 23 4.08 -14.84 -2.55
C GLN A 23 5.58 -14.79 -2.83
N LYS A 24 6.06 -13.75 -3.49
CA LYS A 24 7.49 -13.57 -3.83
C LYS A 24 8.35 -13.49 -2.58
N ASN A 25 7.89 -12.78 -1.56
CA ASN A 25 8.58 -12.62 -0.28
C ASN A 25 8.28 -13.78 0.70
N LYS A 26 7.58 -14.84 0.25
CA LYS A 26 7.24 -16.01 1.07
C LYS A 26 6.56 -15.66 2.40
N ILE A 27 5.81 -14.56 2.44
CA ILE A 27 5.11 -14.10 3.63
C ILE A 27 3.91 -15.00 3.87
N LEU A 28 3.87 -15.62 5.05
CA LEU A 28 2.78 -16.47 5.48
C LEU A 28 1.70 -15.64 6.18
N LEU A 29 0.59 -15.43 5.48
CA LEU A 29 -0.59 -14.78 6.05
C LEU A 29 -1.59 -15.83 6.55
N PRO A 30 -2.01 -15.78 7.82
CA PRO A 30 -3.11 -16.61 8.31
C PRO A 30 -4.38 -16.42 7.47
N LYS A 31 -5.22 -17.47 7.39
CA LYS A 31 -6.51 -17.37 6.71
C LYS A 31 -7.34 -16.24 7.35
N GLY A 32 -7.85 -15.34 6.51
CA GLY A 32 -8.65 -14.20 6.96
C GLY A 32 -7.85 -13.05 7.57
N HIS A 33 -6.51 -13.09 7.53
CA HIS A 33 -5.70 -11.99 8.01
C HIS A 33 -5.94 -10.73 7.16
N SER A 34 -6.35 -9.64 7.83
CA SER A 34 -6.56 -8.34 7.20
C SER A 34 -5.25 -7.57 7.10
N LEU A 35 -4.87 -7.18 5.89
CA LEU A 35 -3.71 -6.34 5.67
C LEU A 35 -4.03 -4.87 5.95
N GLN A 36 -3.10 -4.16 6.58
CA GLN A 36 -3.26 -2.76 6.96
C GLN A 36 -1.94 -2.00 6.74
N ILE A 37 -2.03 -0.71 6.44
CA ILE A 37 -0.88 0.19 6.40
C ILE A 37 -0.68 0.79 7.78
N ASP A 38 0.54 0.71 8.30
CA ASP A 38 1.00 1.26 9.58
C ASP A 38 2.20 2.21 9.42
N GLU A 39 2.82 2.24 8.24
CA GLU A 39 3.93 3.12 7.93
C GLU A 39 3.80 3.73 6.53
N VAL A 40 4.19 5.00 6.37
CA VAL A 40 4.23 5.68 5.07
C VAL A 40 5.52 6.47 4.91
N HIS A 41 6.09 6.42 3.71
CA HIS A 41 7.26 7.20 3.34
C HIS A 41 7.05 7.88 2.00
N TYR A 42 7.46 9.14 1.90
CA TYR A 42 7.51 9.86 0.62
C TYR A 42 8.92 9.84 0.06
N LEU A 43 9.09 9.15 -1.07
CA LEU A 43 10.37 8.96 -1.77
C LEU A 43 10.54 9.99 -2.91
N GLY A 44 10.01 11.20 -2.73
CA GLY A 44 10.06 12.27 -3.74
C GLY A 44 9.05 12.10 -4.89
N ASP A 45 9.09 13.02 -5.85
CA ASP A 45 8.13 13.07 -6.96
C ASP A 45 8.26 11.93 -7.97
N GLU A 46 9.45 11.33 -8.02
CA GLU A 46 9.82 10.21 -8.89
C GLU A 46 9.56 8.86 -8.23
N GLY A 47 9.74 8.73 -6.91
CA GLY A 47 9.43 7.52 -6.14
C GLY A 47 7.95 7.46 -5.73
N GLY A 48 7.38 8.60 -5.33
CA GLY A 48 6.02 8.71 -4.81
C GLY A 48 5.91 8.24 -3.37
N ILE A 49 4.74 7.76 -2.98
CA ILE A 49 4.48 7.26 -1.61
C ILE A 49 4.68 5.73 -1.58
N CYS A 50 5.50 5.28 -0.64
CA CYS A 50 5.60 3.88 -0.22
C CYS A 50 4.87 3.68 1.12
N CYS A 51 4.35 2.48 1.31
CA CYS A 51 3.59 2.07 2.47
C CYS A 51 4.19 0.79 3.03
N GLY A 52 4.45 0.76 4.34
CA GLY A 52 4.66 -0.47 5.09
C GLY A 52 3.32 -1.13 5.38
N LEU A 53 3.29 -2.46 5.32
CA LEU A 53 2.12 -3.25 5.71
C LEU A 53 2.39 -3.97 7.01
N ALA A 54 1.46 -3.86 7.95
CA ALA A 54 1.44 -4.63 9.18
C ALA A 54 1.27 -6.10 8.82
N LEU A 55 2.27 -6.92 9.19
CA LEU A 55 2.25 -8.36 9.03
C LEU A 55 2.03 -9.04 10.38
N PRO A 56 1.60 -10.32 10.40
CA PRO A 56 1.46 -11.07 11.64
C PRO A 56 2.76 -11.10 12.45
N GLU A 57 2.64 -11.11 13.77
CA GLU A 57 3.78 -11.32 14.68
C GLU A 57 4.54 -12.60 14.30
N GLY A 58 5.88 -12.49 14.25
CA GLY A 58 6.77 -13.56 13.78
C GLY A 58 7.09 -13.50 12.28
N SER A 59 6.56 -12.53 11.53
CA SER A 59 7.04 -12.24 10.18
C SER A 59 8.37 -11.48 10.28
N GLU A 60 9.47 -12.11 9.83
CA GLU A 60 10.82 -11.51 9.87
C GLU A 60 11.00 -10.36 8.86
N GLU A 61 10.16 -10.31 7.82
CA GLU A 61 10.29 -9.34 6.72
C GLU A 61 9.19 -8.28 6.76
N ALA A 62 9.56 -6.99 6.74
CA ALA A 62 8.59 -5.91 6.52
C ALA A 62 8.16 -5.86 5.04
N LEU A 63 6.85 -5.78 4.78
CA LEU A 63 6.33 -5.68 3.42
C LEU A 63 6.12 -4.21 3.02
N ILE A 64 7.11 -3.63 2.34
CA ILE A 64 7.04 -2.26 1.83
C ILE A 64 6.63 -2.28 0.35
N THR A 65 5.64 -1.48 -0.04
CA THR A 65 5.23 -1.35 -1.44
C THR A 65 4.74 0.06 -1.79
N SER A 66 4.77 0.40 -3.07
CA SER A 66 4.19 1.67 -3.52
C SER A 66 2.69 1.71 -3.26
N VAL A 67 2.19 2.87 -2.82
CA VAL A 67 0.74 3.08 -2.62
C VAL A 67 -0.05 2.79 -3.89
N THR A 68 0.54 2.87 -5.09
CA THR A 68 -0.14 2.54 -6.36
C THR A 68 -0.48 1.06 -6.55
N HIS A 69 0.16 0.16 -5.79
CA HIS A 69 -0.12 -1.28 -5.83
C HIS A 69 -1.18 -1.71 -4.81
N LEU A 70 -1.59 -0.79 -3.93
CA LEU A 70 -2.54 -1.05 -2.86
C LEU A 70 -3.95 -0.64 -3.27
N ARG A 71 -4.94 -1.34 -2.72
CA ARG A 71 -6.34 -0.92 -2.78
C ARG A 71 -6.83 -0.66 -1.37
N ILE A 72 -7.12 0.60 -1.04
CA ILE A 72 -7.65 0.95 0.27
C ILE A 72 -9.08 0.40 0.40
N HIS A 73 -9.44 -0.09 1.57
CA HIS A 73 -10.80 -0.54 1.86
C HIS A 73 -11.80 0.61 1.60
N PRO A 74 -12.88 0.41 0.83
CA PRO A 74 -13.75 1.50 0.39
C PRO A 74 -14.48 2.22 1.53
N GLY A 75 -14.65 1.57 2.69
CA GLY A 75 -15.22 2.19 3.90
C GLY A 75 -14.28 3.11 4.66
N HIS A 76 -12.99 3.20 4.29
CA HIS A 76 -12.02 4.06 4.97
C HIS A 76 -12.17 5.52 4.53
N CYS A 77 -12.05 6.48 5.46
CA CYS A 77 -12.23 7.92 5.22
C CYS A 77 -11.31 8.46 4.09
N LEU A 78 -10.07 7.96 4.01
CA LEU A 78 -9.10 8.35 2.99
C LEU A 78 -9.19 7.59 1.67
N ALA A 79 -10.11 6.63 1.52
CA ALA A 79 -10.14 5.74 0.35
C ALA A 79 -10.25 6.53 -0.98
N LYS A 80 -11.12 7.55 -1.02
CA LYS A 80 -11.31 8.40 -2.21
C LYS A 80 -10.08 9.27 -2.50
N GLU A 81 -9.48 9.84 -1.47
CA GLU A 81 -8.33 10.72 -1.62
C GLU A 81 -7.09 9.95 -2.10
N ILE A 82 -6.81 8.81 -1.49
CA ILE A 82 -5.71 7.93 -1.87
C ILE A 82 -5.94 7.42 -3.30
N ALA A 83 -7.16 7.01 -3.66
CA ALA A 83 -7.48 6.60 -5.03
C ALA A 83 -7.24 7.72 -6.07
N LYS A 84 -7.57 8.97 -5.71
CA LYS A 84 -7.29 10.15 -6.56
C LYS A 84 -5.78 10.34 -6.75
N TYR A 85 -4.99 10.20 -5.68
CA TYR A 85 -3.52 10.22 -5.77
C TYR A 85 -2.99 9.11 -6.68
N GLN A 86 -3.40 7.86 -6.44
CA GLN A 86 -2.98 6.69 -7.22
C GLN A 86 -3.25 6.89 -8.72
N LYS A 87 -4.46 7.37 -9.08
CA LYS A 87 -4.83 7.63 -10.49
C LYS A 87 -3.94 8.67 -11.16
N ARG A 88 -3.63 9.77 -10.46
CA ARG A 88 -2.70 10.80 -10.98
C ARG A 88 -1.30 10.23 -11.17
N ARG A 89 -0.84 9.43 -10.20
CA ARG A 89 0.50 8.85 -10.19
C ARG A 89 0.70 7.84 -11.31
N VAL A 90 -0.25 6.91 -11.52
CA VAL A 90 -0.21 5.94 -12.63
C VAL A 90 -0.19 6.65 -13.99
N LYS A 91 -0.95 7.74 -14.16
CA LYS A 91 -0.89 8.54 -15.38
C LYS A 91 0.49 9.18 -15.61
N LYS A 92 1.13 9.69 -14.55
CA LYS A 92 2.50 10.25 -14.62
C LYS A 92 3.52 9.17 -14.99
N LEU A 93 3.46 8.01 -14.33
CA LEU A 93 4.36 6.87 -14.58
C LEU A 93 4.27 6.38 -16.03
N ARG A 94 3.06 6.27 -16.59
CA ARG A 94 2.86 5.87 -17.99
C ARG A 94 3.50 6.83 -19.00
N LYS A 95 3.59 8.12 -18.69
CA LYS A 95 4.23 9.13 -19.55
C LYS A 95 5.75 9.13 -19.45
N LEU A 96 6.31 8.62 -18.36
CA LEU A 96 7.76 8.57 -18.15
C LEU A 96 8.39 7.32 -18.79
N HIS A 97 7.59 6.27 -19.02
CA HIS A 97 8.03 5.03 -19.66
C HIS A 97 7.42 4.82 -21.06
N SER A 98 6.92 5.89 -21.69
CA SER A 98 6.43 5.92 -23.08
C SER A 98 7.46 6.52 -24.00
#